data_AF-I4CDS0-F1
#
_entry.id   AF-I4CDS0-F1
#
_cell.length_a   1.000
_cell.length_b   1.000
_cell.length_c   1.000
_cell.angle_alpha   90.00
_cell.angle_beta   90.00
_cell.angle_gamma   90.00
#
_symmetry.space_group_name_H-M   'P 1'
#
loop_
_entity.id
_entity.type
_entity.pdbx_description
1 polymer ?
#
loop_
_entity_poly.entity_id
_entity_poly.type
_entity_poly.pdbx_seq_one_letter_code
_entity_poly.pdbx_strand_id
1 'polypeptide(L)'
;MKKTLFIGIFVFSLALNLAVAATLGWHIWKERSVTGATMIALSDKPEAPVNPEDIRGIRRIMAQQDRTGLLEIRSKLAEKNLEVLELIAKNPQDLNSAEPKIKELVALKEQMERQALSRISRTMAVLPEEKRQVFLTVLKNRACLMPRMGMGMGKGHRQWRENMGMCPAQQSQ
;
A
#
# COMPACT_ATOMS: atom_id res chain seq x y z
N MET A 1 29.98 -12.06 -46.62
CA MET A 1 30.15 -12.97 -45.46
C MET A 1 30.60 -12.26 -44.17
N LYS A 2 31.51 -11.27 -44.20
CA LYS A 2 31.94 -10.56 -42.97
C LYS A 2 30.82 -9.78 -42.26
N LYS A 3 29.93 -9.12 -43.02
CA LYS A 3 28.81 -8.32 -42.46
C LYS A 3 27.81 -9.14 -41.66
N THR A 4 27.44 -10.32 -42.15
CA THR A 4 26.52 -11.24 -41.45
C THR A 4 27.10 -11.74 -40.14
N LEU A 5 28.43 -11.93 -40.07
CA LEU A 5 29.12 -12.36 -38.85
C LEU A 5 29.14 -11.24 -37.79
N PHE A 6 29.40 -9.99 -38.19
CA PHE A 6 29.30 -8.84 -37.27
C PHE A 6 27.89 -8.61 -36.74
N ILE A 7 26.86 -8.76 -37.59
CA ILE A 7 25.46 -8.66 -37.17
C ILE A 7 25.13 -9.76 -36.15
N GLY A 8 25.59 -10.99 -36.38
CA GLY A 8 25.39 -12.11 -35.45
C GLY A 8 26.02 -11.85 -34.08
N ILE A 9 27.27 -11.38 -34.05
CA ILE A 9 27.97 -11.02 -32.79
C ILE A 9 27.23 -9.89 -32.06
N PHE A 10 26.77 -8.88 -32.79
CA PHE A 10 26.05 -7.75 -32.20
C PHE A 10 24.73 -8.17 -31.55
N VAL A 11 23.92 -8.96 -32.26
CA VAL A 11 22.64 -9.48 -31.73
C VAL A 11 22.87 -10.36 -30.51
N PHE A 12 23.89 -11.20 -30.53
CA PHE A 12 24.24 -12.05 -29.40
C PHE A 12 24.66 -11.23 -28.17
N SER A 13 25.51 -10.22 -28.36
CA SER A 13 25.92 -9.30 -27.29
C SER A 13 24.73 -8.55 -26.70
N LEU A 14 23.80 -8.08 -27.54
CA LEU A 14 22.59 -7.39 -27.10
C LEU A 14 21.69 -8.31 -26.25
N ALA A 15 21.47 -9.54 -26.70
CA ALA A 15 20.64 -10.51 -25.99
C ALA A 15 21.23 -10.86 -24.60
N LEU A 16 22.55 -11.01 -24.51
CA LEU A 16 23.24 -11.29 -23.26
C LEU A 16 23.05 -10.15 -22.24
N ASN A 17 23.21 -8.89 -22.67
CA ASN A 17 23.00 -7.73 -21.81
C ASN A 17 21.55 -7.63 -21.33
N LEU A 18 20.59 -7.92 -22.20
CA LEU A 18 19.16 -7.90 -21.87
C LEU A 18 18.80 -8.98 -20.84
N ALA A 19 19.38 -10.17 -20.96
CA ALA A 19 19.20 -11.26 -19.99
C ALA A 19 19.77 -10.90 -18.61
N VAL A 20 20.97 -10.30 -18.56
CA VAL A 20 21.58 -9.85 -17.29
C VAL A 20 20.73 -8.74 -16.64
N ALA A 21 20.29 -7.75 -17.42
CA ALA A 21 19.42 -6.68 -16.93
C ALA A 21 18.08 -7.20 -16.40
N ALA A 22 17.46 -8.16 -17.08
CA ALA A 22 16.22 -8.80 -16.64
C ALA A 22 16.43 -9.59 -15.33
N THR A 23 17.54 -10.31 -15.20
CA THR A 23 17.84 -11.11 -14.01
C THR A 23 18.13 -10.22 -12.79
N LEU A 24 18.93 -9.16 -12.96
CA LEU A 24 19.18 -8.18 -11.91
C LEU A 24 17.91 -7.40 -11.56
N GLY A 25 17.12 -6.99 -12.55
CA GLY A 25 15.83 -6.33 -12.35
C GLY A 25 14.86 -7.21 -11.56
N TRP A 26 14.82 -8.50 -11.88
CA TRP A 26 14.04 -9.49 -11.12
C TRP A 26 14.54 -9.63 -9.68
N HIS A 27 15.85 -9.73 -9.46
CA HIS A 27 16.43 -9.88 -8.13
C HIS A 27 16.17 -8.64 -7.25
N ILE A 28 16.37 -7.43 -7.80
CA ILE A 28 16.10 -6.16 -7.11
C ILE A 28 14.60 -6.04 -6.81
N TRP A 29 13.73 -6.43 -7.72
CA TRP A 29 12.28 -6.41 -7.50
C TRP A 29 11.85 -7.43 -6.44
N LYS A 30 12.44 -8.63 -6.44
CA LYS A 30 12.20 -9.68 -5.44
C LYS A 30 12.72 -9.27 -4.06
N GLU A 31 13.91 -8.67 -3.98
CA GLU A 31 14.43 -8.14 -2.72
C GLU A 31 13.58 -6.98 -2.23
N ARG A 32 13.23 -5.99 -3.05
CA ARG A 32 12.36 -4.89 -2.61
C ARG A 32 10.97 -5.36 -2.16
N SER A 33 10.43 -6.44 -2.73
CA SER A 33 9.15 -7.00 -2.28
C SER A 33 9.25 -7.76 -0.96
N VAL A 34 10.41 -8.29 -0.59
CA VAL A 34 10.64 -8.97 0.70
C VAL A 34 11.15 -7.99 1.77
N THR A 35 12.12 -7.14 1.45
CA THR A 35 12.77 -6.20 2.37
C THR A 35 11.92 -4.96 2.68
N GLY A 36 10.98 -4.60 1.80
CA GLY A 36 10.00 -3.53 2.07
C GLY A 36 9.05 -3.85 3.23
N ALA A 37 8.92 -5.13 3.61
CA ALA A 37 8.16 -5.56 4.79
C ALA A 37 9.02 -5.62 6.08
N THR A 38 10.35 -5.58 5.96
CA THR A 38 11.28 -5.84 7.09
C THR A 38 11.78 -4.58 7.79
N MET A 39 11.66 -3.39 7.18
CA MET A 39 12.10 -2.13 7.81
C MET A 39 11.11 -1.50 8.80
N ILE A 40 9.98 -2.16 9.09
CA ILE A 40 9.08 -1.79 10.21
C ILE A 40 9.15 -2.84 11.32
N ALA A 41 10.33 -3.41 11.57
CA ALA A 41 10.62 -4.10 12.82
C ALA A 41 11.03 -3.08 13.89
N LEU A 42 10.20 -2.05 14.11
CA LEU A 42 10.31 -1.19 15.29
C LEU A 42 9.68 -1.90 16.48
N SER A 43 10.57 -2.59 17.20
CA SER A 43 10.51 -2.88 18.62
C SER A 43 9.47 -3.88 19.12
N ASP A 44 10.05 -4.80 19.90
CA ASP A 44 9.50 -5.54 21.03
C ASP A 44 8.69 -6.81 20.75
N LYS A 45 9.23 -7.88 21.36
CA LYS A 45 8.61 -9.08 21.93
C LYS A 45 7.18 -9.37 21.46
N PRO A 46 6.84 -10.59 21.02
CA PRO A 46 5.45 -10.94 20.74
C PRO A 46 4.61 -10.70 22.00
N GLU A 47 3.91 -9.56 22.03
CA GLU A 47 2.86 -9.28 23.00
C GLU A 47 1.88 -10.45 22.91
N ALA A 48 1.38 -10.88 24.07
CA ALA A 48 0.49 -12.03 24.20
C ALA A 48 -0.55 -12.08 23.06
N PRO A 49 -0.88 -13.28 22.55
CA PRO A 49 -1.76 -13.42 21.41
C PRO A 49 -3.05 -12.61 21.62
N VAL A 50 -3.30 -11.68 20.69
CA VAL A 50 -4.43 -10.75 20.78
C VAL A 50 -5.73 -11.55 20.84
N ASN A 51 -6.50 -11.37 21.91
CA ASN A 51 -7.77 -12.07 22.08
C ASN A 51 -8.76 -11.66 20.97
N PRO A 52 -9.40 -12.61 20.26
CA PRO A 52 -10.34 -12.32 19.18
C PRO A 52 -11.59 -11.52 19.63
N GLU A 53 -11.98 -11.59 20.90
CA GLU A 53 -13.09 -10.77 21.42
C GLU A 53 -12.73 -9.28 21.49
N ASP A 54 -11.49 -8.96 21.83
CA ASP A 54 -11.01 -7.56 21.86
C ASP A 54 -11.00 -6.95 20.47
N ILE A 55 -10.57 -7.73 19.47
CA ILE A 55 -10.61 -7.32 18.07
C ILE A 55 -12.05 -7.04 17.62
N ARG A 56 -13.00 -7.88 18.05
CA ARG A 56 -14.43 -7.67 17.75
C ARG A 56 -14.97 -6.41 18.42
N GLY A 57 -14.63 -6.16 19.69
CA GLY A 57 -15.01 -4.94 20.41
C GLY A 57 -14.48 -3.67 19.73
N ILE A 58 -13.18 -3.64 19.45
CA ILE A 58 -12.52 -2.53 18.72
C ILE A 58 -13.19 -2.30 17.37
N ARG A 59 -13.48 -3.38 16.62
CA ARG A 59 -14.12 -3.29 15.31
C ARG A 59 -15.51 -2.65 15.39
N ARG A 60 -16.30 -2.96 16.42
CA ARG A 60 -17.62 -2.35 16.63
C ARG A 60 -17.51 -0.85 16.88
N ILE A 61 -16.59 -0.42 17.76
CA ILE A 61 -16.34 1.00 18.04
C ILE A 61 -15.93 1.74 16.75
N MET A 62 -14.99 1.17 15.99
CA MET A 62 -14.57 1.77 14.72
C MET A 62 -15.68 1.77 13.66
N ALA A 63 -16.60 0.81 13.68
CA ALA A 63 -17.71 0.72 12.74
C ALA A 63 -18.81 1.76 13.04
N GLN A 64 -19.00 2.12 14.31
CA GLN A 64 -19.94 3.16 14.74
C GLN A 64 -19.47 4.58 14.38
N GLN A 65 -18.17 4.78 14.16
CA GLN A 65 -17.66 6.07 13.69
C GLN A 65 -18.08 6.34 12.25
N ASP A 66 -18.48 7.59 11.99
CA ASP A 66 -18.89 8.05 10.68
C ASP A 66 -17.88 7.67 9.58
N ARG A 67 -18.37 6.88 8.62
CA ARG A 67 -17.62 6.43 7.45
C ARG A 67 -17.92 7.28 6.21
N THR A 68 -18.99 8.07 6.25
CA THR A 68 -19.49 8.80 5.08
C THR A 68 -18.47 9.84 4.62
N GLY A 69 -17.90 10.62 5.55
CA GLY A 69 -16.87 11.62 5.21
C GLY A 69 -15.63 11.04 4.52
N LEU A 70 -15.14 9.87 4.96
CA LEU A 70 -13.99 9.23 4.31
C LEU A 70 -14.33 8.64 2.95
N LEU A 71 -15.55 8.14 2.76
CA LEU A 71 -16.02 7.66 1.45
C LEU A 71 -16.16 8.82 0.47
N GLU A 72 -16.67 9.96 0.93
CA GLU A 72 -16.79 11.17 0.12
C GLU A 72 -15.41 11.67 -0.33
N ILE A 73 -14.43 11.78 0.59
CA ILE A 73 -13.07 12.18 0.23
C ILE A 73 -12.44 11.20 -0.76
N ARG A 74 -12.67 9.88 -0.59
CA ARG A 74 -12.20 8.87 -1.56
C ARG A 74 -12.83 9.04 -2.93
N SER A 75 -14.12 9.35 -3.00
CA SER A 75 -14.81 9.65 -4.25
C SER A 75 -14.18 10.85 -4.95
N LYS A 76 -13.97 11.95 -4.20
CA LYS A 76 -13.32 13.17 -4.72
C LYS A 76 -11.88 12.91 -5.18
N LEU A 77 -11.12 12.10 -4.45
CA LEU A 77 -9.78 11.67 -4.87
C LEU A 77 -9.81 10.90 -6.19
N ALA A 78 -10.77 9.99 -6.36
CA ALA A 78 -10.90 9.23 -7.61
C ALA A 78 -11.24 10.14 -8.79
N GLU A 79 -12.22 11.03 -8.62
CA GLU A 79 -12.62 12.03 -9.62
C GLU A 79 -11.44 12.94 -10.02
N LYS A 80 -10.72 13.50 -9.04
CA LYS A 80 -9.58 14.38 -9.29
C LYS A 80 -8.40 13.67 -9.94
N ASN A 81 -8.18 12.40 -9.62
CA ASN A 81 -7.17 11.59 -10.32
C ASN A 81 -7.54 11.42 -11.79
N LEU A 82 -8.81 11.20 -12.12
CA LEU A 82 -9.27 11.13 -13.51
C LEU A 82 -9.08 12.48 -14.22
N GLU A 83 -9.44 13.60 -13.58
CA GLU A 83 -9.21 14.95 -14.14
C GLU A 83 -7.72 15.18 -14.49
N VAL A 84 -6.80 14.78 -13.60
CA VAL A 84 -5.35 14.90 -13.85
C VAL A 84 -4.92 14.03 -15.03
N LEU A 85 -5.41 12.78 -15.10
CA LEU A 85 -5.11 11.89 -16.21
C LEU A 85 -5.63 12.43 -17.54
N GLU A 86 -6.82 13.04 -17.55
CA GLU A 86 -7.37 13.69 -18.75
C GLU A 86 -6.54 14.89 -19.20
N LEU A 87 -6.03 15.71 -18.28
CA LEU A 87 -5.15 16.84 -18.61
C LEU A 87 -3.82 16.35 -19.21
N ILE A 88 -3.22 15.32 -18.61
CA ILE A 88 -1.98 14.70 -19.12
C ILE A 88 -2.23 14.06 -20.50
N ALA A 89 -3.37 13.41 -20.70
CA ALA A 89 -3.73 12.81 -21.98
C ALA A 89 -3.95 13.87 -23.08
N LYS A 90 -4.48 15.04 -22.73
CA LYS A 90 -4.67 16.17 -23.66
C LYS A 90 -3.35 16.81 -24.06
N ASN A 91 -2.44 17.04 -23.11
CA ASN A 91 -1.12 17.63 -23.37
C ASN A 91 -0.04 17.00 -22.49
N PRO A 92 0.65 15.94 -22.96
CA PRO A 92 1.63 15.23 -22.14
C PRO A 92 2.89 16.03 -21.83
N GLN A 93 3.17 17.09 -22.59
CA GLN A 93 4.34 17.95 -22.39
C GLN A 93 4.08 19.14 -21.45
N ASP A 94 2.81 19.48 -21.19
CA ASP A 94 2.43 20.64 -20.37
C ASP A 94 1.93 20.21 -18.99
N LEU A 95 2.87 19.86 -18.11
CA LEU A 95 2.58 19.50 -16.73
C LEU A 95 2.08 20.68 -15.89
N ASN A 96 2.37 21.91 -16.30
CA ASN A 96 1.96 23.12 -15.56
C ASN A 96 0.43 23.26 -15.55
N SER A 97 -0.23 22.84 -16.63
CA SER A 97 -1.69 22.81 -16.72
C SER A 97 -2.35 21.86 -15.68
N ALA A 98 -1.64 20.79 -15.27
CA ALA A 98 -2.12 19.81 -14.29
C ALA A 98 -1.74 20.17 -12.84
N GLU A 99 -0.77 21.07 -12.64
CA GLU A 99 -0.29 21.49 -11.32
C GLU A 99 -1.40 21.90 -10.33
N PRO A 100 -2.41 22.74 -10.68
CA PRO A 100 -3.46 23.10 -9.73
C PRO A 100 -4.27 21.88 -9.27
N LYS A 101 -4.54 20.93 -10.17
CA LYS A 101 -5.27 19.70 -9.84
C LYS A 101 -4.46 18.74 -8.97
N ILE A 102 -3.14 18.69 -9.18
CA ILE A 102 -2.23 17.96 -8.32
C ILE A 102 -2.23 18.56 -6.90
N LYS A 103 -2.24 19.90 -6.76
CA LYS A 103 -2.36 20.57 -5.45
C LYS A 103 -3.68 20.23 -4.76
N GLU A 104 -4.80 20.23 -5.48
CA GLU A 104 -6.11 19.77 -4.97
C GLU A 104 -6.03 18.31 -4.46
N LEU A 105 -5.39 17.41 -5.21
CA LEU A 105 -5.20 16.01 -4.81
C LEU A 105 -4.38 15.87 -3.52
N VAL A 106 -3.31 16.63 -3.39
CA VAL A 106 -2.46 16.62 -2.18
C VAL A 106 -3.27 17.10 -0.97
N ALA A 107 -4.04 18.18 -1.12
CA ALA A 107 -4.90 18.68 -0.04
C ALA A 107 -5.97 17.66 0.39
N LEU A 108 -6.60 16.96 -0.58
CA LEU A 108 -7.56 15.90 -0.28
C LEU A 108 -6.92 14.69 0.44
N LYS A 109 -5.69 14.31 0.06
CA LYS A 109 -4.94 13.25 0.76
C LYS A 109 -4.64 13.65 2.19
N GLU A 110 -4.17 14.88 2.40
CA GLU A 110 -3.91 15.42 3.73
C GLU A 110 -5.19 15.42 4.59
N GLN A 111 -6.33 15.85 4.01
CA GLN A 111 -7.61 15.82 4.71
C GLN A 111 -8.02 14.39 5.11
N MET A 112 -7.82 13.41 4.22
CA MET A 112 -8.08 12.00 4.49
C MET A 112 -7.21 11.48 5.64
N GLU A 113 -5.92 11.82 5.65
CA GLU A 113 -4.98 11.44 6.71
C GLU A 113 -5.36 12.05 8.06
N ARG A 114 -5.69 13.36 8.09
CA ARG A 114 -6.17 14.03 9.31
C ARG A 114 -7.44 13.38 9.85
N GLN A 115 -8.39 13.02 9.00
CA GLN A 115 -9.58 12.30 9.43
C GLN A 115 -9.26 10.90 9.96
N ALA A 116 -8.36 10.16 9.31
CA ALA A 116 -7.93 8.85 9.77
C ALA A 116 -7.27 8.92 11.16
N LEU A 117 -6.37 9.89 11.37
CA LEU A 117 -5.72 10.14 12.65
C LEU A 117 -6.73 10.56 13.74
N SER A 118 -7.69 11.44 13.40
CA SER A 118 -8.75 11.82 14.34
C SER A 118 -9.59 10.62 14.76
N ARG A 119 -9.91 9.71 13.84
CA ARG A 119 -10.63 8.46 14.16
C ARG A 119 -9.84 7.52 15.06
N ILE A 120 -8.54 7.36 14.81
CA ILE A 120 -7.64 6.57 15.67
C ILE A 120 -7.62 7.18 17.06
N SER A 121 -7.41 8.50 17.18
CA SER A 121 -7.40 9.23 18.45
C SER A 121 -8.71 9.07 19.23
N ARG A 122 -9.87 9.26 18.60
CA ARG A 122 -11.19 9.05 19.23
C ARG A 122 -11.38 7.61 19.70
N THR A 123 -10.92 6.64 18.91
CA THR A 123 -11.00 5.22 19.31
C THR A 123 -10.14 4.94 20.54
N MET A 124 -8.91 5.46 20.58
CA MET A 124 -8.02 5.31 21.74
C MET A 124 -8.59 5.97 22.99
N ALA A 125 -9.28 7.10 22.86
CA ALA A 125 -9.90 7.80 24.00
C ALA A 125 -11.02 6.98 24.65
N VAL A 126 -11.79 6.22 23.87
CA VAL A 126 -12.90 5.37 24.37
C VAL A 126 -12.39 4.04 24.93
N LEU A 127 -11.23 3.55 24.47
CA LEU A 127 -10.69 2.27 24.91
C LEU A 127 -10.06 2.34 26.32
N PRO A 128 -10.27 1.30 27.15
CA PRO A 128 -9.48 1.10 28.37
C PRO A 128 -7.99 1.02 28.07
N GLU A 129 -7.16 1.45 29.01
CA GLU A 129 -5.70 1.54 28.83
C GLU A 129 -5.07 0.22 28.36
N GLU A 130 -5.48 -0.90 28.96
CA GLU A 130 -5.05 -2.26 28.58
C GLU A 130 -5.34 -2.59 27.10
N LYS A 131 -6.45 -2.09 26.55
CA LYS A 131 -6.88 -2.37 25.17
C LYS A 131 -6.26 -1.42 24.15
N ARG A 132 -5.63 -0.32 24.59
CA ARG A 132 -4.96 0.64 23.69
C ARG A 132 -3.74 0.01 23.03
N GLN A 133 -2.95 -0.76 23.78
CA GLN A 133 -1.79 -1.47 23.20
C GLN A 133 -2.21 -2.52 22.19
N VAL A 134 -3.24 -3.31 22.52
CA VAL A 134 -3.85 -4.27 21.59
C VAL A 134 -4.32 -3.56 20.31
N PHE A 135 -4.97 -2.41 20.43
CA PHE A 135 -5.41 -1.62 19.28
C PHE A 135 -4.25 -1.13 18.42
N LEU A 136 -3.17 -0.64 19.04
CA LEU A 136 -1.95 -0.23 18.32
C LEU A 136 -1.30 -1.41 17.59
N THR A 137 -1.20 -2.57 18.22
CA THR A 137 -0.67 -3.80 17.60
C THR A 137 -1.52 -4.22 16.40
N VAL A 138 -2.86 -4.11 16.50
CA VAL A 138 -3.77 -4.34 15.36
C VAL A 138 -3.54 -3.32 14.23
N LEU A 139 -3.31 -2.04 14.55
CA LEU A 139 -3.03 -1.01 13.54
C LEU A 139 -1.68 -1.23 12.86
N LYS A 140 -0.62 -1.54 13.62
CA LYS A 140 0.71 -1.87 13.09
C LYS A 140 0.63 -3.06 12.13
N ASN A 141 -0.04 -4.13 12.54
CA ASN A 141 -0.23 -5.33 11.71
C ASN A 141 -0.98 -5.03 10.40
N ARG A 142 -1.93 -4.08 10.42
CA ARG A 142 -2.64 -3.66 9.20
C ARG A 142 -1.82 -2.73 8.31
N ALA A 143 -1.02 -1.84 8.90
CA ALA A 143 -0.14 -0.94 8.14
C ALA A 143 0.88 -1.73 7.31
N CYS A 144 1.42 -2.82 7.87
CA CYS A 144 2.34 -3.73 7.16
C CYS A 144 1.71 -4.44 5.95
N LEU A 145 0.37 -4.57 5.90
CA LEU A 145 -0.36 -5.19 4.79
C LEU A 145 -0.80 -4.16 3.71
N MET A 146 -0.51 -2.87 3.90
CA MET A 146 -0.88 -1.81 2.95
C MET A 146 0.17 -1.33 1.93
N PRO A 147 1.35 -1.96 1.70
CA PRO A 147 2.15 -1.59 0.55
C PRO A 147 1.61 -2.32 -0.69
N ARG A 148 0.78 -1.61 -1.47
CA ARG A 148 0.18 -2.00 -2.78
C ARG A 148 -1.21 -2.65 -2.72
N MET A 149 -2.25 -1.84 -2.53
CA MET A 149 -3.46 -2.02 -3.36
C MET A 149 -3.20 -1.42 -4.74
N GLY A 150 -2.26 -2.02 -5.47
CA GLY A 150 -2.07 -1.80 -6.90
C GLY A 150 -2.82 -2.87 -7.66
N MET A 151 -3.83 -2.44 -8.42
CA MET A 151 -4.49 -3.16 -9.53
C MET A 151 -4.38 -4.69 -9.54
N GLY A 152 -5.25 -5.36 -8.79
CA GLY A 152 -5.54 -6.78 -8.97
C GLY A 152 -7.02 -6.96 -9.30
N MET A 153 -7.41 -6.77 -10.57
CA MET A 153 -8.68 -7.29 -11.07
C MET A 153 -8.58 -8.82 -11.13
N GLY A 154 -8.83 -9.48 -10.00
CA GLY A 154 -8.84 -10.93 -9.90
C GLY A 154 -9.98 -11.37 -9.01
N LYS A 155 -10.97 -12.04 -9.61
CA LYS A 155 -12.08 -12.72 -8.93
C LYS A 155 -11.55 -13.70 -7.87
N GLY A 156 -11.29 -13.22 -6.66
CA GLY A 156 -10.71 -14.02 -5.57
C GLY A 156 -11.20 -13.61 -4.18
N HIS A 157 -12.36 -12.96 -4.10
CA HIS A 157 -12.85 -12.31 -2.89
C HIS A 157 -13.29 -13.24 -1.74
N ARG A 158 -13.25 -14.58 -1.89
CA ARG A 158 -13.67 -15.50 -0.82
C ARG A 158 -12.57 -15.92 0.15
N GLN A 159 -11.31 -15.95 -0.26
CA GLN A 159 -10.24 -16.51 0.60
C GLN A 159 -9.61 -15.50 1.57
N TRP A 160 -9.81 -14.20 1.33
CA TRP A 160 -9.30 -13.12 2.19
C TRP A 160 -10.02 -12.98 3.53
N ARG A 161 -11.16 -13.67 3.74
CA ARG A 161 -11.91 -13.60 5.00
C ARG A 161 -11.35 -14.51 6.10
N GLU A 162 -10.65 -15.59 5.74
CA GLU A 162 -10.20 -16.60 6.70
C GLU A 162 -8.75 -16.41 7.14
N ASN A 163 -7.88 -15.84 6.29
CA ASN A 163 -6.50 -15.52 6.65
C ASN A 163 -6.32 -14.08 7.17
N MET A 164 -7.04 -13.71 8.23
CA MET A 164 -6.64 -12.58 9.10
C MET A 164 -5.51 -12.98 10.08
N GLY A 165 -4.76 -14.03 9.76
CA GLY A 165 -3.65 -14.53 10.56
C GLY A 165 -2.34 -13.87 10.17
N MET A 166 -1.97 -12.84 10.95
CA MET A 166 -0.61 -12.30 11.15
C MET A 166 0.19 -11.86 9.90
N CYS A 167 1.04 -10.84 10.09
CA CYS A 167 2.01 -10.51 9.07
C CYS A 167 2.96 -11.70 8.85
N PRO A 168 3.37 -12.02 7.61
CA PRO A 168 4.29 -13.14 7.33
C PRO A 168 5.66 -12.99 8.04
N ALA A 169 5.97 -11.82 8.60
CA ALA A 169 7.14 -11.60 9.44
C ALA A 169 7.09 -12.30 10.83
N GLN A 170 5.97 -12.91 11.24
CA GLN A 170 5.82 -13.56 12.55
C GLN A 170 5.78 -15.10 12.53
N GLN A 171 5.93 -15.75 11.38
CA GLN A 171 5.85 -17.23 11.27
C GLN A 171 7.20 -17.95 11.29
N SER A 172 8.33 -17.26 11.53
CA SER A 172 9.65 -17.89 11.64
C SER A 172 10.10 -18.01 13.10
N GLN A 173 9.47 -18.91 13.85
CA GLN A 173 10.06 -19.57 15.02
C GLN A 173 9.62 -21.03 15.03
#